data_AF-A0A1J5DEA9-F1
#
_entry.id   AF-A0A1J5DEA9-F1
#
_cell.length_a   1.000
_cell.length_b   1.000
_cell.length_c   1.000
_cell.angle_alpha   90.00
_cell.angle_beta   90.00
_cell.angle_gamma   90.00
#
_symmetry.space_group_name_H-M   'P 1'
#
loop_
_entity.id
_entity.type
_entity.pdbx_description
1 polymer ?
#
loop_
_entity_poly.entity_id
_entity_poly.type
_entity_poly.pdbx_seq_one_letter_code
_entity_poly.pdbx_strand_id
1 'polypeptide(L)'
;MKRLALLAALFLFAQALAACDDSGSKAEPCNGDCDLVETSNDSSADTDPDAITGEKLVSEDAMLCVGIRGNGELIFSHFASLARILEEYGLIDGAAGGSSGSISMFLLESVLSNPAVYDCGGRACTHRESATRAAFLMKSLQAYLLVLSETDEAKAFLFILPLIAKFQEAGISELANTDLDAARTALNDVLNSPDVADLVNDEVLDLLANSPSPLWHAEDIIGALANFGAFDATDPSIFIRPGLLDFGQLARKIGRIANFYAAVGPADLPGLGALLDACAEPGRGLDWVQVAELDAGNGESCSDALVRLMSAYRAALLPIEGEVANRVDQLIGQTIPCLVSTSVLEGDAVTKFQEARTLYLAAQPYTLNVSFDDIVFGYWGPENVLATVQSNPKSYTDLKTQKFRSLGQTTWGEAMSFSPAEPGLARAKELNATQVSAGGWSDLHPTLVLNNMGCDKVVYLTRKGKESGFATGVATLLGMSAAQGTQLYDLEAQSAFRLSIEEADGVWCTNWNDFSGTDVVAISADGFSASFETSDPLMSSYPNASTSLAAPGCSPGVPAP
;
A
#
# COMPACT_ATOMS: atom_id res chain seq x y z
N MET A 1 -25.41 7.98 -21.44
CA MET A 1 -25.49 6.78 -22.32
C MET A 1 -24.15 6.05 -22.47
N LYS A 2 -23.00 6.71 -22.71
CA LYS A 2 -21.68 6.02 -22.72
C LYS A 2 -21.23 5.50 -21.33
N ARG A 3 -21.56 6.20 -20.24
CA ARG A 3 -21.30 5.75 -18.84
C ARG A 3 -22.05 4.45 -18.44
N LEU A 4 -23.25 4.23 -18.99
CA LEU A 4 -24.03 3.00 -18.71
C LEU A 4 -23.45 1.77 -19.44
N ALA A 5 -22.76 1.97 -20.57
CA ALA A 5 -22.17 0.88 -21.35
C ALA A 5 -20.85 0.38 -20.74
N LEU A 6 -20.09 1.24 -20.07
CA LEU A 6 -18.85 0.86 -19.37
C LEU A 6 -19.13 0.13 -18.05
N LEU A 7 -20.12 0.61 -17.28
CA LEU A 7 -20.64 -0.09 -16.10
C LEU A 7 -21.27 -1.43 -16.47
N ALA A 8 -22.04 -1.51 -17.58
CA ALA A 8 -22.58 -2.77 -18.07
C ALA A 8 -21.48 -3.72 -18.59
N ALA A 9 -20.39 -3.22 -19.16
CA ALA A 9 -19.26 -4.05 -19.60
C ALA A 9 -18.48 -4.65 -18.41
N LEU A 10 -18.25 -3.87 -17.34
CA LEU A 10 -17.67 -4.36 -16.08
C LEU A 10 -18.60 -5.37 -15.37
N PHE A 11 -19.92 -5.13 -15.38
CA PHE A 11 -20.90 -6.06 -14.81
C PHE A 11 -21.07 -7.35 -15.64
N LEU A 12 -20.96 -7.27 -16.97
CA LEU A 12 -21.01 -8.44 -17.86
C LEU A 12 -19.71 -9.26 -17.84
N PHE A 13 -18.55 -8.63 -17.58
CA PHE A 13 -17.29 -9.34 -17.39
C PHE A 13 -17.28 -10.14 -16.07
N ALA A 14 -17.88 -9.59 -15.00
CA ALA A 14 -18.08 -10.28 -13.73
C ALA A 14 -19.05 -11.48 -13.84
N GLN A 15 -20.09 -11.41 -14.68
CA GLN A 15 -21.00 -12.54 -14.91
C GLN A 15 -20.43 -13.62 -15.83
N ALA A 16 -19.49 -13.29 -16.71
CA ALA A 16 -18.84 -14.27 -17.58
C ALA A 16 -17.88 -15.22 -16.83
N LEU A 17 -17.33 -14.78 -15.69
CA LEU A 17 -16.46 -15.60 -14.83
C LEU A 17 -17.25 -16.51 -13.87
N ALA A 18 -18.55 -16.27 -13.66
CA ALA A 18 -19.42 -17.11 -12.83
C ALA A 18 -20.03 -18.32 -13.58
N ALA A 19 -19.74 -18.49 -14.88
CA ALA A 19 -20.35 -19.52 -15.72
C ALA A 19 -19.40 -20.68 -16.10
N CYS A 20 -18.24 -20.80 -15.44
CA CYS A 20 -17.30 -21.90 -15.68
C CYS A 20 -16.73 -22.45 -14.36
N ASP A 21 -17.60 -22.96 -13.49
CA ASP A 21 -17.21 -24.02 -12.56
C ASP A 21 -18.42 -24.93 -12.30
N ASP A 22 -18.54 -25.96 -13.15
CA ASP A 22 -19.50 -27.05 -12.96
C ASP A 22 -18.72 -28.23 -12.37
N SER A 23 -18.54 -28.21 -11.04
CA SER A 23 -18.14 -29.40 -10.29
C SER A 23 -18.93 -29.48 -8.99
N GLY A 24 -19.93 -30.35 -9.00
CA GLY A 24 -20.98 -30.40 -8.00
C GLY A 24 -20.53 -30.87 -6.62
N SER A 25 -21.12 -30.26 -5.60
CA SER A 25 -21.53 -30.97 -4.38
C SER A 25 -22.84 -30.36 -3.88
N LYS A 26 -23.84 -31.22 -3.65
CA LYS A 26 -25.16 -30.84 -3.16
C LYS A 26 -25.09 -30.70 -1.65
N ALA A 27 -25.38 -29.51 -1.12
CA ALA A 27 -25.75 -29.31 0.28
C ALA A 27 -27.23 -28.93 0.35
N GLU A 28 -27.99 -29.68 1.16
CA GLU A 28 -29.41 -29.49 1.42
C GLU A 28 -29.67 -28.24 2.28
N PRO A 29 -30.83 -27.57 2.15
CA PRO A 29 -31.17 -26.41 2.97
C PRO A 29 -31.68 -26.83 4.35
N CYS A 30 -31.07 -26.27 5.41
CA CYS A 30 -31.59 -26.30 6.76
C CYS A 30 -32.90 -25.48 6.84
N ASN A 31 -33.99 -26.19 7.11
CA ASN A 31 -35.27 -25.65 7.53
C ASN A 31 -35.29 -25.63 9.07
N GLY A 32 -35.38 -24.46 9.69
CA GLY A 32 -35.46 -24.36 11.16
C GLY A 32 -35.92 -22.97 11.62
N ASP A 33 -37.06 -22.96 12.30
CA ASP A 33 -37.80 -21.84 12.86
C ASP A 33 -36.97 -20.74 13.54
N CYS A 34 -37.29 -19.49 13.22
CA CYS A 34 -36.97 -18.32 14.04
C CYS A 34 -38.21 -17.97 14.87
N ASP A 35 -38.30 -18.52 16.08
CA ASP A 35 -39.29 -18.07 17.07
C ASP A 35 -38.87 -16.72 17.67
N LEU A 36 -39.75 -15.74 17.50
CA LEU A 36 -39.69 -14.41 18.09
C LEU A 36 -40.00 -14.50 19.58
N VAL A 37 -39.07 -14.06 20.44
CA VAL A 37 -39.34 -13.83 21.86
C VAL A 37 -39.49 -12.32 22.10
N GLU A 38 -40.74 -11.90 22.24
CA GLU A 38 -41.09 -10.64 22.90
C GLU A 38 -40.85 -10.77 24.42
N THR A 39 -40.19 -9.80 25.06
CA THR A 39 -40.50 -9.45 26.45
C THR A 39 -40.36 -7.94 26.72
N SER A 40 -41.51 -7.32 26.94
CA SER A 40 -41.90 -6.33 27.97
C SER A 40 -40.96 -5.19 28.41
N ASN A 41 -41.46 -3.97 28.23
CA ASN A 41 -41.22 -2.74 29.02
C ASN A 41 -41.32 -2.97 30.55
N ASP A 42 -40.44 -2.33 31.35
CA ASP A 42 -40.79 -1.14 32.14
C ASP A 42 -39.58 -0.55 32.93
N SER A 43 -39.73 0.72 33.29
CA SER A 43 -39.02 1.51 34.32
C SER A 43 -37.94 2.52 33.87
N SER A 44 -38.34 3.77 34.07
CA SER A 44 -37.63 5.04 33.97
C SER A 44 -36.40 5.16 34.88
N ALA A 45 -35.27 5.49 34.26
CA ALA A 45 -34.18 6.22 34.87
C ALA A 45 -33.73 7.30 33.87
N ASP A 46 -33.38 8.49 34.36
CA ASP A 46 -32.74 9.55 33.58
C ASP A 46 -31.50 8.97 32.88
N THR A 47 -31.65 8.60 31.62
CA THR A 47 -30.56 8.20 30.74
C THR A 47 -30.05 9.45 30.06
N ASP A 48 -28.82 9.81 30.41
CA ASP A 48 -27.93 10.55 29.53
C ASP A 48 -28.07 9.98 28.09
N PRO A 49 -28.47 10.78 27.10
CA PRO A 49 -28.65 10.30 25.73
C PRO A 49 -27.34 9.77 25.10
N ASP A 50 -26.19 9.97 25.75
CA ASP A 50 -24.90 9.39 25.35
C ASP A 50 -24.66 7.95 25.88
N ALA A 51 -25.57 7.40 26.71
CA ALA A 51 -25.37 6.11 27.38
C ALA A 51 -25.86 4.88 26.58
N ILE A 52 -26.34 5.05 25.34
CA ILE A 52 -26.86 3.93 24.53
C ILE A 52 -25.87 3.64 23.39
N THR A 53 -25.03 2.61 23.59
CA THR A 53 -24.02 1.98 22.69
C THR A 53 -22.55 2.45 22.76
N GLY A 54 -22.12 3.06 23.87
CA GLY A 54 -20.73 3.47 24.12
C GLY A 54 -19.72 2.31 24.23
N GLU A 55 -19.44 1.61 23.13
CA GLU A 55 -18.22 0.82 22.98
C GLU A 55 -17.05 1.79 22.90
N LYS A 56 -16.29 1.83 23.99
CA LYS A 56 -15.06 2.61 24.09
C LYS A 56 -14.04 2.06 23.09
N LEU A 57 -13.45 2.93 22.27
CA LEU A 57 -12.47 2.51 21.28
C LEU A 57 -11.08 2.32 21.89
N VAL A 58 -10.27 1.45 21.29
CA VAL A 58 -8.89 1.18 21.74
C VAL A 58 -8.05 2.47 21.74
N SER A 59 -8.16 3.27 20.68
CA SER A 59 -7.46 4.55 20.54
C SER A 59 -7.80 5.60 21.61
N GLU A 60 -8.84 5.40 22.41
CA GLU A 60 -9.16 6.29 23.54
C GLU A 60 -8.29 6.01 24.78
N ASP A 61 -7.73 4.80 24.88
CA ASP A 61 -6.97 4.33 26.05
C ASP A 61 -5.50 4.05 25.78
N ALA A 62 -5.13 3.88 24.51
CA ALA A 62 -3.84 3.37 24.10
C ALA A 62 -3.43 3.97 22.76
N MET A 63 -2.13 4.22 22.58
CA MET A 63 -1.57 4.58 21.28
C MET A 63 -1.70 3.41 20.30
N LEU A 64 -2.66 3.49 19.39
CA LEU A 64 -2.95 2.46 18.39
C LEU A 64 -2.10 2.70 17.14
N CYS A 65 -1.23 1.74 16.81
CA CYS A 65 -0.40 1.79 15.63
C CYS A 65 -0.72 0.68 14.65
N VAL A 66 -0.42 0.93 13.37
CA VAL A 66 -0.54 -0.08 12.31
C VAL A 66 0.80 -0.34 11.63
N GLY A 67 1.17 -1.62 11.57
CA GLY A 67 2.28 -2.09 10.76
C GLY A 67 1.77 -2.61 9.42
N ILE A 68 2.18 -2.01 8.30
CA ILE A 68 1.67 -2.35 6.97
C ILE A 68 2.72 -3.11 6.19
N ARG A 69 2.44 -4.37 5.89
CA ARG A 69 3.23 -5.17 4.96
C ARG A 69 2.97 -4.73 3.53
N GLY A 70 4.01 -4.27 2.82
CA GLY A 70 3.93 -3.97 1.39
C GLY A 70 3.48 -5.17 0.55
N ASN A 71 2.69 -4.89 -0.49
CA ASN A 71 2.05 -5.89 -1.35
C ASN A 71 1.93 -5.46 -2.83
N GLY A 72 2.72 -4.46 -3.27
CA GLY A 72 2.75 -4.01 -4.66
C GLY A 72 1.40 -3.48 -5.14
N GLU A 73 0.92 -4.03 -6.26
CA GLU A 73 -0.34 -3.68 -6.93
C GLU A 73 -1.60 -4.05 -6.15
N LEU A 74 -1.48 -4.89 -5.11
CA LEU A 74 -2.60 -5.35 -4.27
C LEU A 74 -2.99 -4.33 -3.17
N ILE A 75 -2.49 -3.10 -3.26
CA ILE A 75 -2.59 -2.03 -2.25
C ILE A 75 -4.03 -1.72 -1.81
N PHE A 76 -5.04 -2.03 -2.63
CA PHE A 76 -6.45 -1.84 -2.27
C PHE A 76 -6.88 -2.66 -1.07
N SER A 77 -6.22 -3.80 -0.81
CA SER A 77 -6.44 -4.56 0.41
C SER A 77 -6.07 -3.73 1.64
N HIS A 78 -4.97 -2.94 1.56
CA HIS A 78 -4.57 -2.06 2.66
C HIS A 78 -5.64 -1.02 2.97
N PHE A 79 -6.19 -0.35 1.96
CA PHE A 79 -7.17 0.71 2.17
C PHE A 79 -8.44 0.18 2.83
N ALA A 80 -8.91 -0.98 2.38
CA ALA A 80 -10.07 -1.64 2.93
C ALA A 80 -9.83 -2.17 4.36
N SER A 81 -8.67 -2.78 4.62
CA SER A 81 -8.28 -3.22 5.96
C SER A 81 -8.13 -2.06 6.94
N LEU A 82 -7.46 -0.98 6.53
CA LEU A 82 -7.31 0.23 7.34
C LEU A 82 -8.66 0.86 7.66
N ALA A 83 -9.58 0.90 6.70
CA ALA A 83 -10.94 1.37 6.95
C ALA A 83 -11.63 0.54 8.04
N ARG A 84 -11.54 -0.79 7.97
CA ARG A 84 -12.15 -1.67 8.99
C ARG A 84 -11.49 -1.52 10.36
N ILE A 85 -10.16 -1.41 10.41
CA ILE A 85 -9.41 -1.16 11.65
C ILE A 85 -9.86 0.15 12.29
N LEU A 86 -10.03 1.22 11.50
CA LEU A 86 -10.53 2.51 11.99
C LEU A 86 -11.95 2.38 12.59
N GLU A 87 -12.86 1.64 11.94
CA GLU A 87 -14.24 1.44 12.44
C GLU A 87 -14.32 0.68 13.76
N GLU A 88 -13.42 -0.27 13.97
CA GLU A 88 -13.47 -1.21 15.10
C GLU A 88 -12.64 -0.72 16.29
N TYR A 89 -11.49 -0.08 16.03
CA TYR A 89 -10.51 0.23 17.08
C TYR A 89 -10.21 1.71 17.25
N GLY A 90 -10.70 2.55 16.33
CA GLY A 90 -10.57 3.99 16.36
C GLY A 90 -9.40 4.54 15.56
N LEU A 91 -9.02 5.79 15.81
CA LEU A 91 -7.99 6.48 15.04
C LEU A 91 -6.61 5.82 15.24
N ILE A 92 -5.80 5.84 14.19
CA ILE A 92 -4.44 5.32 14.21
C ILE A 92 -3.48 6.45 14.58
N ASP A 93 -2.69 6.25 15.62
CA ASP A 93 -1.74 7.21 16.19
C ASP A 93 -0.32 7.07 15.64
N GLY A 94 -0.01 5.97 14.95
CA GLY A 94 1.30 5.77 14.35
C GLY A 94 1.30 4.67 13.30
N ALA A 95 2.23 4.75 12.36
CA ALA A 95 2.32 3.76 11.28
C ALA A 95 3.75 3.48 10.85
N ALA A 96 3.99 2.26 10.36
CA ALA A 96 5.26 1.89 9.76
C ALA A 96 5.04 0.94 8.58
N GLY A 97 5.91 1.03 7.57
CA GLY A 97 5.81 0.21 6.36
C GLY A 97 6.80 0.62 5.27
N GLY A 98 7.08 -0.31 4.37
CA GLY A 98 7.90 -0.11 3.18
C GLY A 98 7.11 -0.38 1.90
N SER A 99 7.67 0.01 0.75
CA SER A 99 7.07 -0.22 -0.56
C SER A 99 5.65 0.37 -0.67
N SER A 100 4.66 -0.37 -1.15
CA SER A 100 3.25 0.06 -1.21
C SER A 100 2.67 0.40 0.18
N GLY A 101 3.24 -0.15 1.26
CA GLY A 101 2.92 0.26 2.63
C GLY A 101 3.23 1.74 2.90
N SER A 102 4.27 2.30 2.28
CA SER A 102 4.59 3.73 2.39
C SER A 102 3.53 4.63 1.73
N ILE A 103 2.98 4.19 0.59
CA ILE A 103 1.87 4.87 -0.09
C ILE A 103 0.61 4.81 0.79
N SER A 104 0.32 3.65 1.38
CA SER A 104 -0.83 3.49 2.28
C SER A 104 -0.73 4.37 3.52
N MET A 105 0.45 4.47 4.13
CA MET A 105 0.67 5.38 5.27
C MET A 105 0.51 6.85 4.87
N PHE A 106 1.03 7.24 3.70
CA PHE A 106 0.89 8.61 3.21
C PHE A 106 -0.57 9.01 3.02
N LEU A 107 -1.38 8.11 2.46
CA LEU A 107 -2.82 8.32 2.27
C LEU A 107 -3.58 8.29 3.60
N LEU A 108 -3.24 7.38 4.50
CA LEU A 108 -3.79 7.32 5.85
C LEU A 108 -3.53 8.63 6.60
N GLU A 109 -2.28 9.09 6.67
CA GLU A 109 -1.92 10.35 7.33
C GLU A 109 -2.64 11.54 6.68
N SER A 110 -2.84 11.50 5.36
CA SER A 110 -3.59 12.54 4.64
C SER A 110 -5.06 12.56 5.04
N VAL A 111 -5.72 11.40 5.15
CA VAL A 111 -7.07 11.28 5.70
C VAL A 111 -7.13 11.81 7.12
N LEU A 112 -6.19 11.41 7.98
CA LEU A 112 -6.14 11.83 9.38
C LEU A 112 -5.81 13.32 9.56
N SER A 113 -5.23 13.97 8.54
CA SER A 113 -4.98 15.42 8.55
C SER A 113 -6.19 16.26 8.13
N ASN A 114 -7.25 15.63 7.62
CA ASN A 114 -8.40 16.33 7.07
C ASN A 114 -9.28 16.94 8.18
N PRO A 115 -9.53 18.26 8.17
CA PRO A 115 -10.39 18.90 9.18
C PRO A 115 -11.82 18.34 9.23
N ALA A 116 -12.37 17.90 8.10
CA ALA A 116 -13.74 17.37 8.03
C ALA A 116 -13.90 16.02 8.77
N VAL A 117 -12.80 15.32 9.07
CA VAL A 117 -12.81 14.13 9.93
C VAL A 117 -13.18 14.49 11.37
N TYR A 118 -12.86 15.71 11.83
CA TYR A 118 -13.02 16.11 13.24
C TYR A 118 -14.16 17.12 13.48
N ASP A 119 -14.84 17.59 12.43
CA ASP A 119 -15.96 18.54 12.52
C ASP A 119 -17.31 17.90 12.14
N CYS A 120 -18.15 17.62 13.13
CA CYS A 120 -19.42 16.94 13.01
C CYS A 120 -20.60 17.92 12.99
N GLY A 121 -20.73 18.67 11.90
CA GLY A 121 -21.82 19.63 11.73
C GLY A 121 -21.65 20.90 12.57
N GLY A 122 -20.42 21.41 12.69
CA GLY A 122 -20.08 22.61 13.44
C GLY A 122 -19.72 22.36 14.91
N ARG A 123 -19.53 21.10 15.30
CA ARG A 123 -19.04 20.68 16.63
C ARG A 123 -17.87 19.72 16.48
N ALA A 124 -17.06 19.60 17.53
CA ALA A 124 -16.07 18.54 17.57
C ALA A 124 -16.76 17.16 17.47
N CYS A 125 -16.22 16.30 16.62
CA CYS A 125 -16.58 14.90 16.57
C CYS A 125 -16.11 14.17 17.83
N THR A 126 -16.85 13.14 18.24
CA THR A 126 -16.35 12.14 19.18
C THR A 126 -15.23 11.31 18.53
N HIS A 127 -14.50 10.53 19.32
CA HIS A 127 -13.47 9.61 18.81
C HIS A 127 -14.06 8.63 17.79
N ARG A 128 -15.22 8.04 18.10
CA ARG A 128 -15.93 7.13 17.20
C ARG A 128 -16.37 7.82 15.91
N GLU A 129 -16.96 8.99 16.00
CA GLU A 129 -17.37 9.71 14.78
C GLU A 129 -16.18 10.07 13.90
N SER A 130 -15.07 10.50 14.50
CA SER A 130 -13.83 10.79 13.77
C SER A 130 -13.28 9.53 13.09
N ALA A 131 -13.25 8.41 13.80
CA ALA A 131 -12.78 7.14 13.27
C ALA A 131 -13.67 6.61 12.14
N THR A 132 -15.00 6.68 12.30
CA THR A 132 -15.96 6.31 11.25
C THR A 132 -15.81 7.19 10.00
N ARG A 133 -15.56 8.49 10.17
CA ARG A 133 -15.30 9.42 9.04
C ARG A 133 -13.98 9.13 8.33
N ALA A 134 -12.92 8.91 9.09
CA ALA A 134 -11.63 8.50 8.55
C ALA A 134 -11.76 7.17 7.79
N ALA A 135 -12.50 6.20 8.36
CA ALA A 135 -12.80 4.94 7.71
C ALA A 135 -13.51 5.16 6.38
N PHE A 136 -14.59 5.95 6.34
CA PHE A 136 -15.30 6.29 5.10
C PHE A 136 -14.36 6.83 4.03
N LEU A 137 -13.46 7.76 4.37
CA LEU A 137 -12.49 8.29 3.42
C LEU A 137 -11.51 7.21 2.94
N MET A 138 -11.04 6.32 3.82
CA MET A 138 -10.15 5.22 3.45
C MET A 138 -10.80 4.22 2.47
N LYS A 139 -12.04 3.75 2.72
CA LYS A 139 -12.75 2.87 1.77
C LYS A 139 -13.04 3.57 0.44
N SER A 140 -13.28 4.88 0.47
CA SER A 140 -13.55 5.66 -0.73
C SER A 140 -12.38 5.77 -1.71
N LEU A 141 -11.15 5.40 -1.30
CA LEU A 141 -10.00 5.30 -2.21
C LEU A 141 -10.27 4.32 -3.37
N GLN A 142 -11.13 3.32 -3.16
CA GLN A 142 -11.61 2.44 -4.24
C GLN A 142 -12.45 3.22 -5.29
N ALA A 143 -13.29 4.16 -4.85
CA ALA A 143 -14.05 5.04 -5.73
C ALA A 143 -13.15 5.92 -6.59
N TYR A 144 -12.04 6.38 -6.00
CA TYR A 144 -11.09 7.26 -6.66
C TYR A 144 -10.61 6.65 -7.99
N LEU A 145 -10.37 5.33 -8.04
CA LEU A 145 -10.06 4.62 -9.29
C LEU A 145 -11.19 4.68 -10.34
N LEU A 146 -12.44 4.48 -9.90
CA LEU A 146 -13.61 4.46 -10.79
C LEU A 146 -13.85 5.83 -11.41
N VAL A 147 -13.73 6.89 -10.61
CA VAL A 147 -13.85 8.30 -11.02
C VAL A 147 -12.78 8.68 -12.03
N LEU A 148 -11.58 8.15 -11.85
CA LEU A 148 -10.40 8.61 -12.55
C LEU A 148 -9.97 7.76 -13.73
N SER A 149 -10.68 6.69 -14.08
CA SER A 149 -10.34 5.79 -15.20
C SER A 149 -10.06 6.50 -16.54
N GLU A 150 -10.40 7.78 -16.69
CA GLU A 150 -10.08 8.65 -17.83
C GLU A 150 -9.03 9.76 -17.54
N THR A 151 -8.28 9.69 -16.44
CA THR A 151 -7.36 10.72 -15.97
C THR A 151 -5.93 10.20 -15.75
N ASP A 152 -4.96 11.10 -15.72
CA ASP A 152 -3.55 10.74 -15.51
C ASP A 152 -3.26 10.21 -14.10
N GLU A 153 -4.13 10.47 -13.12
CA GLU A 153 -3.98 10.00 -11.74
C GLU A 153 -4.44 8.54 -11.57
N ALA A 154 -5.49 8.06 -12.23
CA ALA A 154 -5.80 6.62 -12.24
C ALA A 154 -4.73 5.83 -12.98
N LYS A 155 -4.18 6.41 -14.06
CA LYS A 155 -3.03 5.83 -14.73
C LYS A 155 -1.90 5.62 -13.74
N ALA A 156 -1.69 6.49 -12.74
CA ALA A 156 -0.62 6.30 -11.76
C ALA A 156 -0.77 5.03 -10.89
N PHE A 157 -2.00 4.63 -10.53
CA PHE A 157 -2.25 3.42 -9.71
C PHE A 157 -2.31 2.13 -10.51
N LEU A 158 -2.74 2.20 -11.78
CA LEU A 158 -2.84 1.05 -12.68
C LEU A 158 -1.72 1.05 -13.74
N PHE A 159 -0.68 1.87 -13.56
CA PHE A 159 0.23 2.36 -14.61
C PHE A 159 0.90 1.30 -15.47
N ILE A 160 1.18 0.17 -14.82
CA ILE A 160 1.84 -0.97 -15.42
C ILE A 160 0.96 -1.61 -16.50
N LEU A 161 -0.36 -1.66 -16.29
CA LEU A 161 -1.26 -2.38 -17.18
C LEU A 161 -1.40 -1.70 -18.55
N PRO A 162 -1.61 -0.36 -18.67
CA PRO A 162 -1.58 0.31 -19.97
C PRO A 162 -0.23 0.20 -20.69
N LEU A 163 0.89 0.25 -19.95
CA LEU A 163 2.22 0.12 -20.55
C LEU A 163 2.44 -1.30 -21.11
N ILE A 164 2.12 -2.33 -20.33
CA ILE A 164 2.16 -3.73 -20.79
C ILE A 164 1.21 -3.95 -21.97
N ALA A 165 -0.01 -3.42 -21.90
CA ALA A 165 -0.99 -3.56 -22.99
C ALA A 165 -0.48 -2.93 -24.28
N LYS A 166 0.10 -1.72 -24.22
CA LYS A 166 0.74 -1.08 -25.39
C LYS A 166 1.95 -1.86 -25.90
N PHE A 167 2.75 -2.42 -25.00
CA PHE A 167 3.89 -3.26 -25.35
C PHE A 167 3.46 -4.53 -26.09
N GLN A 168 2.39 -5.18 -25.62
CA GLN A 168 1.76 -6.34 -26.27
C GLN A 168 1.10 -5.97 -27.60
N GLU A 169 0.35 -4.86 -27.66
CA GLU A 169 -0.30 -4.37 -28.87
C GLU A 169 0.71 -4.04 -29.97
N ALA A 170 1.86 -3.48 -29.59
CA ALA A 170 2.96 -3.21 -30.51
C ALA A 170 3.75 -4.47 -30.95
N GLY A 171 3.44 -5.64 -30.39
CA GLY A 171 4.10 -6.91 -30.73
C GLY A 171 5.60 -6.91 -30.45
N ILE A 172 6.05 -6.19 -29.42
CA ILE A 172 7.47 -5.95 -29.17
C ILE A 172 8.21 -7.26 -28.86
N SER A 173 7.59 -8.16 -28.09
CA SER A 173 8.17 -9.48 -27.80
C SER A 173 8.38 -10.32 -29.06
N GLU A 174 7.42 -10.33 -29.98
CA GLU A 174 7.52 -11.06 -31.25
C GLU A 174 8.57 -10.42 -32.17
N LEU A 175 8.61 -9.09 -32.21
CA LEU A 175 9.64 -8.34 -32.94
C LEU A 175 11.02 -8.62 -32.38
N ALA A 176 11.22 -8.67 -31.06
CA ALA A 176 12.53 -8.90 -30.46
C ALA A 176 13.14 -10.26 -30.86
N ASN A 177 12.30 -11.25 -31.17
CA ASN A 177 12.72 -12.56 -31.65
C ASN A 177 13.08 -12.60 -33.15
N THR A 178 12.70 -11.58 -33.93
CA THR A 178 12.80 -11.60 -35.40
C THR A 178 13.58 -10.42 -35.98
N ASP A 179 13.40 -9.22 -35.44
CA ASP A 179 14.02 -7.96 -35.81
C ASP A 179 14.15 -7.04 -34.58
N LEU A 180 15.32 -7.11 -33.92
CA LEU A 180 15.58 -6.38 -32.68
C LEU A 180 15.68 -4.86 -32.89
N ASP A 181 16.05 -4.38 -34.09
CA ASP A 181 16.05 -2.95 -34.40
C ASP A 181 14.60 -2.43 -34.53
N ALA A 182 13.71 -3.21 -35.14
CA ALA A 182 12.28 -2.89 -35.18
C ALA A 182 11.67 -2.92 -33.78
N ALA A 183 12.02 -3.91 -32.96
CA ALA A 183 11.57 -4.01 -31.56
C ALA A 183 12.02 -2.81 -30.73
N ARG A 184 13.29 -2.38 -30.86
CA ARG A 184 13.81 -1.17 -30.21
C ARG A 184 13.03 0.08 -30.63
N THR A 185 12.75 0.22 -31.92
CA THR A 185 11.99 1.37 -32.44
C THR A 185 10.58 1.40 -31.84
N ALA A 186 9.88 0.26 -31.85
CA ALA A 186 8.55 0.13 -31.26
C ALA A 186 8.56 0.40 -29.74
N LEU A 187 9.56 -0.10 -29.01
CA LEU A 187 9.75 0.20 -27.60
C LEU A 187 9.89 1.71 -27.37
N ASN A 188 10.77 2.37 -28.12
CA ASN A 188 10.97 3.81 -28.00
C ASN A 188 9.68 4.59 -28.31
N ASP A 189 8.91 4.18 -29.32
CA ASP A 189 7.63 4.81 -29.66
C ASP A 189 6.59 4.64 -28.56
N VAL A 190 6.51 3.46 -27.92
CA VAL A 190 5.62 3.22 -26.78
C VAL A 190 6.01 4.09 -25.58
N LEU A 191 7.29 4.10 -25.22
CA LEU A 191 7.80 4.86 -24.07
C LEU A 191 7.69 6.38 -24.25
N ASN A 192 7.80 6.88 -25.49
CA ASN A 192 7.57 8.29 -25.81
C ASN A 192 6.08 8.62 -26.09
N SER A 193 5.17 7.66 -25.98
CA SER A 193 3.76 7.91 -26.28
C SER A 193 3.17 8.88 -25.24
N PRO A 194 2.34 9.86 -25.66
CA PRO A 194 1.77 10.86 -24.74
C PRO A 194 1.00 10.28 -23.55
N ASP A 195 0.55 9.03 -23.67
CA ASP A 195 -0.24 8.36 -22.63
C ASP A 195 0.58 7.91 -21.42
N VAL A 196 1.90 7.72 -21.58
CA VAL A 196 2.80 7.16 -20.55
C VAL A 196 4.07 7.98 -20.32
N ALA A 197 4.42 8.89 -21.25
CA ALA A 197 5.69 9.61 -21.24
C ALA A 197 5.95 10.41 -19.95
N ASP A 198 4.90 10.84 -19.24
CA ASP A 198 5.01 11.60 -18.00
C ASP A 198 5.38 10.76 -16.76
N LEU A 199 5.40 9.44 -16.91
CA LEU A 199 5.72 8.46 -15.87
C LEU A 199 6.85 7.52 -16.27
N VAL A 200 7.34 7.63 -17.51
CA VAL A 200 8.54 6.93 -17.96
C VAL A 200 9.77 7.63 -17.37
N ASN A 201 10.70 6.83 -16.87
CA ASN A 201 11.98 7.31 -16.37
C ASN A 201 12.88 7.80 -17.54
N ASP A 202 13.28 9.07 -17.51
CA ASP A 202 14.18 9.64 -18.52
C ASP A 202 15.48 8.86 -18.70
N GLU A 203 15.98 8.20 -17.65
CA GLU A 203 17.20 7.38 -17.72
C GLU A 203 17.10 6.22 -18.72
N VAL A 204 15.92 5.61 -18.87
CA VAL A 204 15.72 4.54 -19.87
C VAL A 204 15.67 5.10 -21.28
N LEU A 205 15.05 6.28 -21.47
CA LEU A 205 14.99 6.98 -22.74
C LEU A 205 16.40 7.41 -23.19
N ASP A 206 17.16 8.00 -22.29
CA ASP A 206 18.54 8.42 -22.52
C ASP A 206 19.44 7.23 -22.86
N LEU A 207 19.26 6.09 -22.17
CA LEU A 207 19.99 4.87 -22.49
C LEU A 207 19.63 4.36 -23.89
N LEU A 208 18.35 4.25 -24.23
CA LEU A 208 17.93 3.79 -25.56
C LEU A 208 18.43 4.70 -26.70
N ALA A 209 18.51 6.01 -26.45
CA ALA A 209 18.97 7.00 -27.42
C ALA A 209 20.50 7.03 -27.59
N ASN A 210 21.26 6.91 -26.50
CA ASN A 210 22.71 7.19 -26.48
C ASN A 210 23.57 5.96 -26.15
N SER A 211 22.96 4.78 -26.08
CA SER A 211 23.65 3.54 -25.71
C SER A 211 24.83 3.22 -26.65
N PRO A 212 25.99 2.79 -26.09
CA PRO A 212 27.12 2.30 -26.89
C PRO A 212 26.84 0.94 -27.56
N SER A 213 25.79 0.24 -27.13
CA SER A 213 25.31 -1.03 -27.70
C SER A 213 23.78 -1.04 -27.68
N PRO A 214 23.13 -0.33 -28.63
CA PRO A 214 21.70 -0.02 -28.54
C PRO A 214 20.81 -1.25 -28.67
N LEU A 215 21.25 -2.28 -29.41
CA LEU A 215 20.54 -3.54 -29.53
C LEU A 215 20.59 -4.36 -28.23
N TRP A 216 21.76 -4.45 -27.60
CA TRP A 216 21.92 -5.21 -26.35
C TRP A 216 21.06 -4.63 -25.22
N HIS A 217 21.10 -3.31 -25.02
CA HIS A 217 20.28 -2.66 -23.99
C HIS A 217 18.78 -2.77 -24.29
N ALA A 218 18.38 -2.67 -25.57
CA ALA A 218 16.99 -2.86 -25.95
C ALA A 218 16.52 -4.29 -25.66
N GLU A 219 17.31 -5.30 -25.99
CA GLU A 219 17.03 -6.70 -25.68
C GLU A 219 16.86 -6.94 -24.17
N ASP A 220 17.76 -6.39 -23.35
CA ASP A 220 17.69 -6.51 -21.89
C ASP A 220 16.44 -5.83 -21.30
N ILE A 221 16.11 -4.61 -21.76
CA ILE A 221 14.90 -3.89 -21.33
C ILE A 221 13.62 -4.64 -21.76
N ILE A 222 13.58 -5.15 -22.99
CA ILE A 222 12.46 -5.93 -23.51
C ILE A 222 12.30 -7.24 -22.72
N GLY A 223 13.40 -7.93 -22.41
CA GLY A 223 13.40 -9.14 -21.60
C GLY A 223 12.86 -8.89 -20.19
N ALA A 224 13.23 -7.77 -19.57
CA ALA A 224 12.69 -7.35 -18.28
C ALA A 224 11.18 -7.04 -18.37
N LEU A 225 10.74 -6.39 -19.46
CA LEU A 225 9.34 -6.08 -19.73
C LEU A 225 8.48 -7.34 -19.94
N ALA A 226 9.03 -8.38 -20.56
CA ALA A 226 8.31 -9.63 -20.80
C ALA A 226 7.99 -10.39 -19.50
N ASN A 227 8.81 -10.22 -18.46
CA ASN A 227 8.61 -10.80 -17.12
C ASN A 227 8.05 -9.79 -16.11
N PHE A 228 7.61 -8.63 -16.59
CA PHE A 228 7.17 -7.54 -15.74
C PHE A 228 5.92 -7.93 -14.95
N GLY A 229 5.94 -7.69 -13.63
CA GLY A 229 4.87 -8.10 -12.72
C GLY A 229 4.97 -9.55 -12.22
N ALA A 230 5.97 -10.34 -12.64
CA ALA A 230 6.25 -11.63 -12.03
C ALA A 230 6.84 -11.49 -10.60
N PHE A 231 7.33 -10.30 -10.24
CA PHE A 231 8.02 -9.99 -8.98
C PHE A 231 9.03 -11.08 -8.61
N ASP A 232 9.81 -11.53 -9.58
CA ASP A 232 10.91 -12.45 -9.35
C ASP A 232 12.23 -11.67 -9.27
N ALA A 233 13.02 -11.96 -8.23
CA ALA A 233 14.31 -11.33 -8.03
C ALA A 233 15.41 -12.38 -8.26
N THR A 234 15.63 -12.70 -9.53
CA THR A 234 16.53 -13.77 -9.98
C THR A 234 17.79 -13.27 -10.68
N ASP A 235 17.79 -12.01 -11.13
CA ASP A 235 18.89 -11.40 -11.89
C ASP A 235 19.37 -10.09 -11.21
N PRO A 236 20.65 -9.93 -10.88
CA PRO A 236 21.18 -8.69 -10.31
C PRO A 236 21.03 -7.45 -11.22
N SER A 237 20.72 -7.61 -12.51
CA SER A 237 20.41 -6.50 -13.41
C SER A 237 19.31 -5.58 -12.87
N ILE A 238 18.37 -6.11 -12.07
CA ILE A 238 17.26 -5.35 -11.46
C ILE A 238 17.73 -4.18 -10.59
N PHE A 239 18.97 -4.21 -10.09
CA PHE A 239 19.52 -3.11 -9.29
C PHE A 239 20.22 -2.04 -10.12
N ILE A 240 20.64 -2.32 -11.35
CA ILE A 240 21.51 -1.42 -12.12
C ILE A 240 20.90 -0.98 -13.47
N ARG A 241 20.03 -1.79 -14.07
CA ARG A 241 19.27 -1.43 -15.26
C ARG A 241 18.33 -0.28 -14.93
N PRO A 242 18.31 0.82 -15.71
CA PRO A 242 17.31 1.87 -15.55
C PRO A 242 15.90 1.27 -15.50
N GLY A 243 15.19 1.53 -14.41
CA GLY A 243 13.79 1.13 -14.32
C GLY A 243 12.93 1.96 -15.25
N LEU A 244 11.75 1.46 -15.59
CA LEU A 244 10.84 2.13 -16.52
C LEU A 244 10.09 3.29 -15.88
N LEU A 245 9.93 3.27 -14.55
CA LEU A 245 9.05 4.19 -13.83
C LEU A 245 9.82 5.32 -13.17
N ASP A 246 9.35 6.55 -13.38
CA ASP A 246 9.73 7.68 -12.55
C ASP A 246 8.89 7.69 -11.26
N PHE A 247 9.48 7.16 -10.19
CA PHE A 247 8.83 7.14 -8.87
C PHE A 247 8.66 8.54 -8.24
N GLY A 248 9.42 9.54 -8.66
CA GLY A 248 9.22 10.93 -8.24
C GLY A 248 7.95 11.51 -8.86
N GLN A 249 7.73 11.26 -10.15
CA GLN A 249 6.50 11.66 -10.85
C GLN A 249 5.28 10.87 -10.35
N LEU A 250 5.45 9.57 -10.09
CA LEU A 250 4.42 8.75 -9.45
C LEU A 250 4.02 9.34 -8.08
N ALA A 251 5.00 9.66 -7.22
CA ALA A 251 4.76 10.30 -5.94
C ALA A 251 3.95 11.60 -6.10
N ARG A 252 4.31 12.47 -7.05
CA ARG A 252 3.57 13.71 -7.34
C ARG A 252 2.10 13.47 -7.71
N LYS A 253 1.82 12.46 -8.53
CA LYS A 253 0.45 12.08 -8.91
C LYS A 253 -0.35 11.54 -7.72
N ILE A 254 0.26 10.68 -6.91
CA ILE A 254 -0.33 10.23 -5.63
C ILE A 254 -0.57 11.44 -4.70
N GLY A 255 0.31 12.44 -4.73
CA GLY A 255 0.18 13.69 -3.99
C GLY A 255 -1.11 14.46 -4.28
N ARG A 256 -1.61 14.44 -5.52
CA ARG A 256 -2.91 15.06 -5.85
C ARG A 256 -4.08 14.38 -5.14
N ILE A 257 -4.01 13.06 -5.04
CA ILE A 257 -4.99 12.24 -4.32
C ILE A 257 -4.94 12.61 -2.85
N ALA A 258 -3.75 12.57 -2.26
CA ALA A 258 -3.52 12.95 -0.88
C ALA A 258 -3.97 14.38 -0.58
N ASN A 259 -3.80 15.34 -1.48
CA ASN A 259 -4.29 16.71 -1.29
C ASN A 259 -5.82 16.76 -1.16
N PHE A 260 -6.57 16.03 -2.00
CA PHE A 260 -8.02 15.92 -1.85
C PHE A 260 -8.39 15.34 -0.48
N TYR A 261 -7.76 14.22 -0.12
CA TYR A 261 -8.04 13.52 1.14
C TYR A 261 -7.58 14.28 2.38
N ALA A 262 -6.62 15.19 2.27
CA ALA A 262 -6.18 16.09 3.34
C ALA A 262 -6.89 17.45 3.31
N ALA A 263 -7.82 17.66 2.37
CA ALA A 263 -8.48 18.95 2.11
C ALA A 263 -7.50 20.12 1.89
N VAL A 264 -6.37 19.86 1.22
CA VAL A 264 -5.38 20.87 0.83
C VAL A 264 -5.75 21.48 -0.52
N GLY A 265 -5.60 22.79 -0.68
CA GLY A 265 -5.92 23.48 -1.94
C GLY A 265 -7.39 23.90 -2.03
N PRO A 266 -8.04 23.81 -3.21
CA PRO A 266 -9.42 24.29 -3.41
C PRO A 266 -10.47 23.28 -2.90
N ALA A 267 -10.28 22.75 -1.69
CA ALA A 267 -11.18 21.78 -1.10
C ALA A 267 -12.52 22.40 -0.68
N ASP A 268 -13.63 21.77 -1.07
CA ASP A 268 -14.97 22.09 -0.58
C ASP A 268 -15.21 21.41 0.77
N LEU A 269 -14.62 21.98 1.83
CA LEU A 269 -14.77 21.46 3.20
C LEU A 269 -16.24 21.34 3.65
N PRO A 270 -17.13 22.32 3.42
CA PRO A 270 -18.56 22.16 3.73
C PRO A 270 -19.21 21.00 2.97
N GLY A 271 -18.93 20.85 1.67
CA GLY A 271 -19.45 19.75 0.87
C GLY A 271 -18.92 18.38 1.32
N LEU A 272 -17.63 18.30 1.68
CA LEU A 272 -17.04 17.08 2.22
C LEU A 272 -17.61 16.74 3.61
N GLY A 273 -17.80 17.74 4.48
CA GLY A 273 -18.43 17.56 5.79
C GLY A 273 -19.87 17.04 5.65
N ALA A 274 -20.66 17.62 4.74
CA ALA A 274 -22.03 17.15 4.48
C ALA A 274 -22.07 15.72 3.93
N LEU A 275 -21.12 15.34 3.08
CA LEU A 275 -20.98 13.95 2.62
C LEU A 275 -20.69 13.00 3.78
N LEU A 276 -19.74 13.37 4.65
CA LEU A 276 -19.37 12.59 5.82
C LEU A 276 -20.52 12.46 6.82
N ASP A 277 -21.28 13.54 7.06
CA ASP A 277 -22.49 13.54 7.89
C ASP A 277 -23.52 12.53 7.36
N ALA A 278 -23.71 12.48 6.03
CA ALA A 278 -24.71 11.62 5.41
C ALA A 278 -24.28 10.15 5.31
N CYS A 279 -22.99 9.89 5.04
CA CYS A 279 -22.55 8.58 4.58
C CYS A 279 -21.64 7.81 5.55
N ALA A 280 -20.97 8.48 6.49
CA ALA A 280 -19.96 7.80 7.31
C ALA A 280 -20.59 6.80 8.29
N GLU A 281 -21.51 7.23 9.15
CA GLU A 281 -22.15 6.33 10.13
C GLU A 281 -23.03 5.26 9.46
N PRO A 282 -23.90 5.58 8.47
CA PRO A 282 -24.64 4.55 7.75
C PRO A 282 -23.75 3.56 6.99
N GLY A 283 -22.53 3.97 6.63
CA GLY A 283 -21.54 3.15 5.95
C GLY A 283 -20.66 2.28 6.87
N ARG A 284 -20.81 2.39 8.19
CA ARG A 284 -20.01 1.63 9.15
C ARG A 284 -20.29 0.13 8.98
N GLY A 285 -19.24 -0.69 8.87
CA GLY A 285 -19.36 -2.14 8.69
C GLY A 285 -19.76 -2.60 7.29
N LEU A 286 -19.89 -1.67 6.33
CA LEU A 286 -20.18 -1.97 4.93
C LEU A 286 -18.93 -1.75 4.07
N ASP A 287 -18.67 -2.59 3.07
CA ASP A 287 -17.57 -2.31 2.14
C ASP A 287 -17.88 -1.11 1.22
N TRP A 288 -16.92 -0.68 0.39
CA TRP A 288 -17.17 0.45 -0.50
C TRP A 288 -18.28 0.17 -1.53
N VAL A 289 -18.43 -1.06 -2.02
CA VAL A 289 -19.48 -1.41 -3.00
C VAL A 289 -20.86 -1.16 -2.40
N GLN A 290 -21.03 -1.48 -1.13
CA GLN A 290 -22.26 -1.23 -0.39
C GLN A 290 -22.43 0.25 -0.03
N VAL A 291 -21.37 0.91 0.46
CA VAL A 291 -21.40 2.33 0.84
C VAL A 291 -21.70 3.23 -0.35
N ALA A 292 -21.17 2.90 -1.52
CA ALA A 292 -21.35 3.65 -2.75
C ALA A 292 -22.82 3.88 -3.11
N GLU A 293 -23.70 2.96 -2.75
CA GLU A 293 -25.14 2.95 -3.08
C GLU A 293 -26.01 3.62 -1.99
N LEU A 294 -25.44 4.00 -0.85
CA LEU A 294 -26.18 4.69 0.21
C LEU A 294 -26.65 6.08 -0.25
N ASP A 295 -27.78 6.55 0.28
CA ASP A 295 -28.33 7.88 -0.04
C ASP A 295 -27.51 8.97 0.68
N ALA A 296 -26.89 9.86 -0.09
CA ALA A 296 -26.19 11.05 0.43
C ALA A 296 -27.14 12.26 0.58
N GLY A 297 -28.42 12.08 0.29
CA GLY A 297 -29.44 13.12 0.27
C GLY A 297 -29.63 13.72 -1.12
N ASN A 298 -30.75 14.43 -1.32
CA ASN A 298 -31.14 15.05 -2.59
C ASN A 298 -31.23 14.08 -3.79
N GLY A 299 -31.38 12.78 -3.55
CA GLY A 299 -31.44 11.74 -4.58
C GLY A 299 -30.08 11.43 -5.22
N GLU A 300 -28.98 11.77 -4.56
CA GLU A 300 -27.60 11.46 -4.95
C GLU A 300 -27.08 10.31 -4.07
N SER A 301 -26.36 9.34 -4.65
CA SER A 301 -25.69 8.31 -3.84
C SER A 301 -24.40 8.83 -3.21
N CYS A 302 -23.87 8.17 -2.18
CA CYS A 302 -22.58 8.52 -1.58
C CYS A 302 -21.44 8.48 -2.60
N SER A 303 -21.50 7.54 -3.56
CA SER A 303 -20.55 7.52 -4.69
C SER A 303 -20.70 8.76 -5.56
N ASP A 304 -21.92 9.09 -6.02
CA ASP A 304 -22.16 10.23 -6.91
C ASP A 304 -21.73 11.56 -6.26
N ALA A 305 -22.05 11.75 -4.98
CA ALA A 305 -21.66 12.94 -4.22
C ALA A 305 -20.14 13.06 -4.07
N LEU A 306 -19.45 11.95 -3.80
CA LEU A 306 -18.00 11.90 -3.74
C LEU A 306 -17.35 12.19 -5.11
N VAL A 307 -17.84 11.55 -6.17
CA VAL A 307 -17.38 11.76 -7.57
C VAL A 307 -17.48 13.24 -7.94
N ARG A 308 -18.59 13.89 -7.57
CA ARG A 308 -18.82 15.31 -7.81
C ARG A 308 -17.79 16.19 -7.09
N LEU A 309 -17.54 15.93 -5.80
CA LEU A 309 -16.54 16.67 -5.02
C LEU A 309 -15.13 16.50 -5.60
N MET A 310 -14.73 15.26 -5.91
CA MET A 310 -13.42 14.95 -6.49
C MET A 310 -13.23 15.63 -7.86
N SER A 311 -14.24 15.56 -8.72
CA SER A 311 -14.19 16.17 -10.05
C SER A 311 -14.08 17.68 -9.98
N ALA A 312 -14.86 18.32 -9.09
CA ALA A 312 -14.81 19.77 -8.89
C ALA A 312 -13.47 20.22 -8.32
N TYR A 313 -12.98 19.52 -7.30
CA TYR A 313 -11.66 19.76 -6.70
C TYR A 313 -10.55 19.67 -7.76
N ARG A 314 -10.51 18.58 -8.54
CA ARG A 314 -9.49 18.37 -9.58
C ARG A 314 -9.53 19.47 -10.64
N ALA A 315 -10.72 19.82 -11.13
CA ALA A 315 -10.88 20.88 -12.12
C ALA A 315 -10.39 22.24 -11.60
N ALA A 316 -10.56 22.51 -10.30
CA ALA A 316 -10.08 23.73 -9.66
C ALA A 316 -8.58 23.69 -9.34
N LEU A 317 -8.02 22.52 -9.03
CA LEU A 317 -6.61 22.35 -8.68
C LEU A 317 -5.69 22.51 -9.89
N LEU A 318 -6.00 21.87 -11.03
CA LEU A 318 -5.09 21.80 -12.18
C LEU A 318 -4.55 23.16 -12.66
N PRO A 319 -5.35 24.25 -12.74
CA PRO A 319 -4.83 25.55 -13.16
C PRO A 319 -3.88 26.22 -12.16
N ILE A 320 -3.91 25.81 -10.88
CA ILE A 320 -3.17 26.44 -9.78
C ILE A 320 -2.22 25.47 -9.07
N GLU A 321 -1.98 24.28 -9.62
CA GLU A 321 -1.28 23.19 -8.91
C GLU A 321 0.11 23.62 -8.42
N GLY A 322 0.84 24.41 -9.21
CA GLY A 322 2.17 24.92 -8.84
C GLY A 322 2.16 26.01 -7.74
N GLU A 323 0.99 26.51 -7.35
CA GLU A 323 0.81 27.54 -6.31
C GLU A 323 0.27 26.95 -5.01
N VAL A 324 -0.23 25.71 -5.04
CA VAL A 324 -0.83 25.04 -3.89
C VAL A 324 0.22 24.14 -3.23
N ALA A 325 0.30 24.20 -1.89
CA ALA A 325 1.13 23.27 -1.13
C ALA A 325 0.74 21.83 -1.44
N ASN A 326 1.69 20.95 -1.72
CA ASN A 326 1.42 19.55 -1.99
C ASN A 326 1.76 18.71 -0.76
N ARG A 327 0.91 17.73 -0.42
CA ARG A 327 1.12 16.78 0.67
C ARG A 327 2.45 16.03 0.54
N VAL A 328 2.92 15.78 -0.68
CA VAL A 328 4.23 15.14 -0.87
C VAL A 328 5.41 16.01 -0.45
N ASP A 329 5.26 17.34 -0.38
CA ASP A 329 6.33 18.24 0.07
C ASP A 329 6.37 18.37 1.60
N GLN A 330 5.41 17.79 2.31
CA GLN A 330 5.35 17.81 3.76
C GLN A 330 6.26 16.73 4.36
N LEU A 331 6.81 17.00 5.54
CA LEU A 331 7.67 16.06 6.24
C LEU A 331 6.86 14.84 6.69
N ILE A 332 7.52 13.68 6.68
CA ILE A 332 6.93 12.44 7.18
C ILE A 332 6.63 12.58 8.67
N GLY A 333 5.42 12.17 9.03
CA GLY A 333 4.95 12.10 10.41
C GLY A 333 4.62 13.46 11.03
N GLN A 334 4.06 14.39 10.24
CA GLN A 334 3.58 15.68 10.74
C GLN A 334 2.23 15.57 11.46
N THR A 335 1.38 14.62 11.06
CA THR A 335 0.07 14.39 11.70
C THR A 335 0.16 13.27 12.73
N ILE A 336 0.73 12.13 12.33
CA ILE A 336 0.96 10.97 13.20
C ILE A 336 2.38 10.43 12.96
N PRO A 337 3.15 10.01 13.98
CA PRO A 337 4.43 9.35 13.78
C PRO A 337 4.39 8.27 12.70
N CYS A 338 5.18 8.45 11.65
CA CYS A 338 5.30 7.53 10.53
C CYS A 338 6.76 7.12 10.32
N LEU A 339 6.99 5.82 10.08
CA LEU A 339 8.29 5.24 9.78
C LEU A 339 8.27 4.55 8.41
N VAL A 340 8.81 5.22 7.40
CA VAL A 340 8.93 4.68 6.05
C VAL A 340 10.26 3.92 5.93
N SER A 341 10.22 2.66 5.50
CA SER A 341 11.42 1.81 5.42
C SER A 341 11.98 1.66 4.00
N THR A 342 13.29 1.42 3.92
CA THR A 342 14.01 1.00 2.70
C THR A 342 15.24 0.15 3.05
N SER A 343 15.71 -0.68 2.11
CA SER A 343 17.04 -1.28 2.19
C SER A 343 18.09 -0.27 1.79
N VAL A 344 19.21 -0.25 2.51
CA VAL A 344 20.31 0.66 2.25
C VAL A 344 21.61 -0.12 2.12
N LEU A 345 22.28 0.06 1.00
CA LEU A 345 23.66 -0.37 0.77
C LEU A 345 24.59 0.70 1.36
N GLU A 346 25.54 0.26 2.18
CA GLU A 346 26.58 1.10 2.76
C GLU A 346 27.98 0.54 2.46
N GLY A 347 29.03 1.30 2.76
CA GLY A 347 30.41 0.81 2.67
C GLY A 347 30.81 0.26 1.28
N ASP A 348 31.40 -0.93 1.25
CA ASP A 348 31.90 -1.56 0.02
C ASP A 348 30.78 -1.91 -0.95
N ALA A 349 29.55 -2.13 -0.48
CA ALA A 349 28.38 -2.40 -1.33
C ALA A 349 28.10 -1.24 -2.30
N VAL A 350 28.28 0.00 -1.86
CA VAL A 350 28.07 1.19 -2.69
C VAL A 350 29.08 1.23 -3.85
N THR A 351 30.35 0.95 -3.57
CA THR A 351 31.40 0.93 -4.60
C THR A 351 31.12 -0.16 -5.63
N LYS A 352 30.78 -1.37 -5.19
CA LYS A 352 30.46 -2.50 -6.06
C LYS A 352 29.23 -2.25 -6.94
N PHE A 353 28.21 -1.59 -6.37
CA PHE A 353 27.04 -1.15 -7.13
C PHE A 353 27.43 -0.15 -8.23
N GLN A 354 28.22 0.87 -7.91
CA GLN A 354 28.67 1.88 -8.87
C GLN A 354 29.52 1.28 -9.99
N GLU A 355 30.42 0.35 -9.65
CA GLU A 355 31.23 -0.40 -10.62
C GLU A 355 30.35 -1.23 -11.56
N ALA A 356 29.43 -2.03 -11.00
CA ALA A 356 28.51 -2.86 -11.78
C ALA A 356 27.64 -2.01 -12.71
N ARG A 357 27.11 -0.89 -12.22
CA ARG A 357 26.30 0.04 -13.02
C ARG A 357 27.11 0.67 -14.15
N THR A 358 28.36 1.06 -13.89
CA THR A 358 29.26 1.61 -14.92
C THR A 358 29.51 0.60 -16.03
N LEU A 359 29.74 -0.67 -15.66
CA LEU A 359 29.96 -1.76 -16.62
C LEU A 359 28.68 -2.07 -17.42
N TYR A 360 27.51 -2.12 -16.76
CA TYR A 360 26.22 -2.31 -17.42
C TYR A 360 25.97 -1.25 -18.49
N LEU A 361 26.09 0.04 -18.16
CA LEU A 361 25.87 1.14 -19.11
C LEU A 361 26.85 1.11 -20.30
N ALA A 362 28.05 0.56 -20.10
CA ALA A 362 29.03 0.36 -21.14
C ALA A 362 28.79 -0.92 -21.98
N ALA A 363 27.72 -1.66 -21.72
CA ALA A 363 27.44 -2.99 -22.27
C ALA A 363 28.60 -3.97 -22.07
N GLN A 364 29.26 -3.91 -20.91
CA GLN A 364 30.35 -4.79 -20.51
C GLN A 364 29.86 -5.82 -19.49
N PRO A 365 30.51 -7.00 -19.41
CA PRO A 365 30.23 -7.96 -18.34
C PRO A 365 30.42 -7.33 -16.97
N TYR A 366 29.47 -7.54 -16.08
CA TYR A 366 29.48 -7.02 -14.71
C TYR A 366 29.18 -8.14 -13.71
N THR A 367 29.53 -7.89 -12.45
CA THR A 367 29.15 -8.72 -11.31
C THR A 367 28.78 -7.82 -10.15
N LEU A 368 27.63 -8.07 -9.53
CA LEU A 368 27.21 -7.38 -8.30
C LEU A 368 27.49 -8.28 -7.09
N ASN A 369 28.73 -8.30 -6.60
CA ASN A 369 29.15 -9.17 -5.49
C ASN A 369 29.05 -8.47 -4.12
N VAL A 370 27.84 -8.08 -3.74
CA VAL A 370 27.56 -7.36 -2.48
C VAL A 370 27.56 -8.32 -1.29
N SER A 371 27.99 -7.84 -0.13
CA SER A 371 27.85 -8.56 1.14
C SER A 371 26.58 -8.11 1.85
N PHE A 372 25.78 -9.04 2.37
CA PHE A 372 24.57 -8.68 3.12
C PHE A 372 24.88 -8.01 4.46
N ASP A 373 26.12 -8.11 4.95
CA ASP A 373 26.55 -7.39 6.14
C ASP A 373 26.60 -5.87 5.91
N ASP A 374 26.81 -5.43 4.67
CA ASP A 374 26.78 -4.04 4.24
C ASP A 374 25.36 -3.52 3.92
N ILE A 375 24.35 -4.36 4.13
CA ILE A 375 22.93 -4.02 3.95
C ILE A 375 22.29 -3.74 5.30
N VAL A 376 21.68 -2.56 5.42
CA VAL A 376 20.93 -2.14 6.61
C VAL A 376 19.48 -1.80 6.25
N PHE A 377 18.62 -1.74 7.26
CA PHE A 377 17.22 -1.36 7.12
C PHE A 377 17.07 0.11 7.55
N GLY A 378 16.99 0.97 6.54
CA GLY A 378 16.86 2.41 6.67
C GLY A 378 15.43 2.83 6.97
N TYR A 379 15.25 3.80 7.86
CA TYR A 379 13.95 4.37 8.20
C TYR A 379 13.99 5.89 8.14
N TRP A 380 13.00 6.46 7.44
CA TRP A 380 12.67 7.88 7.53
C TRP A 380 11.52 8.10 8.50
N GLY A 381 11.57 9.19 9.25
CA GLY A 381 10.54 9.59 10.20
C GLY A 381 10.99 10.76 11.08
N PRO A 382 10.16 11.20 12.03
CA PRO A 382 10.55 12.27 12.97
C PRO A 382 11.81 11.91 13.75
N GLU A 383 12.74 12.86 13.90
CA GLU A 383 14.07 12.61 14.47
C GLU A 383 14.02 12.05 15.90
N ASN A 384 13.12 12.57 16.74
CA ASN A 384 12.91 12.07 18.11
C ASN A 384 12.34 10.65 18.15
N VAL A 385 11.51 10.29 17.17
CA VAL A 385 10.95 8.94 17.04
C VAL A 385 12.05 7.98 16.60
N LEU A 386 12.83 8.33 15.58
CA LEU A 386 13.96 7.52 15.12
C LEU A 386 15.00 7.29 16.21
N ALA A 387 15.30 8.32 17.03
CA ALA A 387 16.20 8.19 18.16
C ALA A 387 15.67 7.22 19.23
N THR A 388 14.37 7.27 19.52
CA THR A 388 13.70 6.33 20.44
C THR A 388 13.80 4.91 19.91
N VAL A 389 13.46 4.70 18.64
CA VAL A 389 13.55 3.38 17.99
C VAL A 389 14.99 2.84 18.04
N GLN A 390 15.97 3.67 17.70
CA GLN A 390 17.39 3.31 17.70
C GLN A 390 17.89 2.91 19.09
N SER A 391 17.32 3.48 20.16
CA SER A 391 17.67 3.10 21.53
C SER A 391 17.19 1.69 21.91
N ASN A 392 16.31 1.10 21.09
CA ASN A 392 15.77 -0.25 21.24
C ASN A 392 15.23 -0.51 22.67
N PRO A 393 14.23 0.27 23.12
CA PRO A 393 13.72 0.19 24.50
C PRO A 393 13.13 -1.19 24.84
N LYS A 394 12.64 -1.94 23.85
CA LYS A 394 12.14 -3.31 24.04
C LYS A 394 13.26 -4.36 24.08
N SER A 395 14.52 -3.96 23.86
CA SER A 395 15.70 -4.83 23.91
C SER A 395 15.62 -6.02 22.94
N TYR A 396 14.99 -5.84 21.77
CA TYR A 396 14.95 -6.88 20.76
C TYR A 396 16.36 -7.20 20.25
N THR A 397 16.63 -8.48 20.03
CA THR A 397 17.96 -8.99 19.63
C THR A 397 17.96 -9.67 18.27
N ASP A 398 16.85 -9.60 17.53
CA ASP A 398 16.74 -10.16 16.20
C ASP A 398 17.62 -9.41 15.19
N LEU A 399 17.92 -10.07 14.05
CA LEU A 399 18.82 -9.51 13.03
C LEU A 399 18.28 -8.20 12.42
N LYS A 400 16.96 -8.04 12.33
CA LYS A 400 16.35 -6.84 11.74
C LYS A 400 16.55 -5.63 12.65
N THR A 401 16.29 -5.77 13.95
CA THR A 401 16.55 -4.69 14.92
C THR A 401 18.04 -4.32 14.97
N GLN A 402 18.95 -5.30 14.87
CA GLN A 402 20.40 -5.04 14.82
C GLN A 402 20.84 -4.28 13.57
N LYS A 403 20.11 -4.43 12.46
CA LYS A 403 20.37 -3.76 11.18
C LYS A 403 19.65 -2.42 11.03
N PHE A 404 19.04 -1.87 12.09
CA PHE A 404 18.37 -0.58 12.03
C PHE A 404 19.32 0.56 11.64
N ARG A 405 18.87 1.42 10.72
CA ARG A 405 19.55 2.65 10.32
C ARG A 405 18.54 3.81 10.27
N SER A 406 18.83 4.88 11.01
CA SER A 406 18.12 6.15 10.83
C SER A 406 18.59 6.83 9.55
N LEU A 407 17.64 7.25 8.71
CA LEU A 407 17.87 8.09 7.53
C LEU A 407 17.46 9.56 7.79
N GLY A 408 17.06 9.87 9.02
CA GLY A 408 16.54 11.18 9.40
C GLY A 408 15.12 11.45 8.89
N GLN A 409 14.68 12.69 9.06
CA GLN A 409 13.38 13.13 8.55
C GLN A 409 13.53 13.68 7.13
N THR A 410 12.58 13.34 6.26
CA THR A 410 12.49 13.87 4.90
C THR A 410 11.02 14.11 4.52
N THR A 411 10.78 14.59 3.31
CA THR A 411 9.42 14.75 2.76
C THR A 411 8.85 13.42 2.28
N TRP A 412 7.52 13.33 2.23
CA TRP A 412 6.85 12.16 1.67
C TRP A 412 7.23 11.89 0.21
N GLY A 413 7.39 12.92 -0.60
CA GLY A 413 7.77 12.83 -2.00
C GLY A 413 9.16 12.22 -2.17
N GLU A 414 10.11 12.63 -1.34
CA GLU A 414 11.45 12.04 -1.32
C GLU A 414 11.38 10.55 -0.96
N ALA A 415 10.79 10.20 0.18
CA ALA A 415 10.72 8.81 0.63
C ALA A 415 9.94 7.90 -0.33
N MET A 416 8.84 8.38 -0.91
CA MET A 416 8.08 7.63 -1.93
C MET A 416 8.79 7.53 -3.28
N SER A 417 9.84 8.33 -3.52
CA SER A 417 10.70 8.15 -4.69
C SER A 417 11.70 6.99 -4.52
N PHE A 418 11.87 6.46 -3.31
CA PHE A 418 12.82 5.40 -2.97
C PHE A 418 12.14 4.13 -2.43
N SER A 419 11.19 4.24 -1.48
CA SER A 419 10.62 3.06 -0.81
C SER A 419 9.76 2.20 -1.74
N PRO A 420 8.78 2.74 -2.49
CA PRO A 420 8.06 2.00 -3.54
C PRO A 420 8.91 1.63 -4.76
N ALA A 421 10.10 2.22 -4.90
CA ALA A 421 10.99 2.02 -6.05
C ALA A 421 11.68 0.65 -5.96
N GLU A 422 10.89 -0.41 -6.11
CA GLU A 422 11.35 -1.79 -5.99
C GLU A 422 12.26 -2.18 -7.17
N PRO A 423 13.31 -2.98 -6.91
CA PRO A 423 14.19 -3.50 -7.94
C PRO A 423 13.40 -4.22 -9.04
N GLY A 424 13.61 -3.79 -10.30
CA GLY A 424 12.88 -4.29 -11.47
C GLY A 424 11.88 -3.25 -12.02
N LEU A 425 11.26 -2.44 -11.16
CA LEU A 425 10.48 -1.27 -11.56
C LEU A 425 11.35 -0.01 -11.59
N ALA A 426 12.28 0.07 -10.63
CA ALA A 426 13.38 1.01 -10.54
C ALA A 426 14.70 0.24 -10.39
N ARG A 427 15.81 0.91 -10.67
CA ARG A 427 17.13 0.48 -10.19
C ARG A 427 17.30 0.83 -8.71
N ALA A 428 18.37 0.35 -8.09
CA ALA A 428 18.85 0.92 -6.85
C ALA A 428 19.28 2.39 -7.07
N LYS A 429 18.90 3.28 -6.16
CA LYS A 429 19.04 4.73 -6.29
C LYS A 429 19.91 5.31 -5.19
N GLU A 430 20.83 6.18 -5.55
CA GLU A 430 21.70 6.88 -4.62
C GLU A 430 20.87 7.78 -3.69
N LEU A 431 20.98 7.56 -2.38
CA LEU A 431 20.42 8.47 -1.35
C LEU A 431 21.37 9.65 -1.13
N ASN A 432 22.67 9.36 -1.15
CA ASN A 432 23.76 10.33 -1.08
C ASN A 432 25.06 9.66 -1.57
N ALA A 433 26.20 10.34 -1.42
CA ALA A 433 27.49 9.83 -1.87
C ALA A 433 27.94 8.51 -1.22
N THR A 434 27.34 8.12 -0.09
CA THR A 434 27.76 6.97 0.73
C THR A 434 26.66 5.94 0.97
N GLN A 435 25.46 6.15 0.42
CA GLN A 435 24.30 5.32 0.66
C GLN A 435 23.48 5.17 -0.62
N VAL A 436 23.03 3.94 -0.90
CA VAL A 436 22.17 3.61 -2.04
C VAL A 436 20.95 2.86 -1.51
N SER A 437 19.76 3.34 -1.83
CA SER A 437 18.51 2.63 -1.56
C SER A 437 18.27 1.55 -2.61
N ALA A 438 17.91 0.35 -2.17
CA ALA A 438 17.46 -0.73 -3.04
C ALA A 438 15.95 -1.03 -2.86
N GLY A 439 15.15 -0.05 -2.45
CA GLY A 439 13.70 -0.18 -2.33
C GLY A 439 13.20 -0.67 -0.96
N GLY A 440 11.88 -0.67 -0.78
CA GLY A 440 11.16 -0.88 0.48
C GLY A 440 10.82 -2.32 0.86
N TRP A 441 11.36 -3.31 0.17
CA TRP A 441 11.13 -4.75 0.43
C TRP A 441 11.75 -5.24 1.75
N SER A 442 12.58 -4.43 2.40
CA SER A 442 13.52 -4.86 3.43
C SER A 442 12.94 -4.99 4.84
N ASP A 443 11.88 -4.23 5.14
CA ASP A 443 11.10 -4.42 6.36
C ASP A 443 9.61 -4.44 6.02
N LEU A 444 9.14 -5.64 5.74
CA LEU A 444 7.74 -5.97 5.49
C LEU A 444 7.00 -6.43 6.76
N HIS A 445 7.64 -6.31 7.94
CA HIS A 445 7.13 -6.81 9.22
C HIS A 445 7.28 -5.79 10.36
N PRO A 446 6.76 -4.56 10.22
CA PRO A 446 7.24 -3.42 11.02
C PRO A 446 6.75 -3.41 12.50
N THR A 447 6.17 -4.49 13.03
CA THR A 447 5.71 -4.57 14.42
C THR A 447 6.81 -4.20 15.42
N LEU A 448 8.02 -4.78 15.29
CA LEU A 448 9.09 -4.54 16.26
C LEU A 448 9.56 -3.08 16.27
N VAL A 449 9.58 -2.42 15.11
CA VAL A 449 9.95 -1.00 15.03
C VAL A 449 8.89 -0.11 15.66
N LEU A 450 7.60 -0.47 15.52
CA LEU A 450 6.48 0.22 16.17
C LEU A 450 6.48 0.03 17.69
N ASN A 451 6.75 -1.18 18.17
CA ASN A 451 6.89 -1.45 19.61
C ASN A 451 8.07 -0.66 20.20
N ASN A 452 9.18 -0.54 19.47
CA ASN A 452 10.32 0.30 19.87
C ASN A 452 10.02 1.81 19.74
N MET A 453 9.12 2.23 18.86
CA MET A 453 8.63 3.61 18.77
C MET A 453 7.79 4.00 20.00
N GLY A 454 7.18 3.03 20.67
CA GLY A 454 6.39 3.24 21.89
C GLY A 454 4.88 3.05 21.72
N CYS A 455 4.45 2.37 20.66
CA CYS A 455 3.04 2.00 20.50
C CYS A 455 2.58 1.09 21.64
N ASP A 456 1.38 1.37 22.18
CA ASP A 456 0.75 0.54 23.21
C ASP A 456 0.03 -0.65 22.60
N LYS A 457 -0.49 -0.46 21.39
CA LYS A 457 -1.23 -1.44 20.61
C LYS A 457 -0.75 -1.44 19.17
N VAL A 458 -0.34 -2.60 18.65
CA VAL A 458 0.07 -2.75 17.24
C VAL A 458 -0.82 -3.74 16.53
N VAL A 459 -1.51 -3.26 15.48
CA VAL A 459 -2.16 -4.11 14.49
C VAL A 459 -1.19 -4.35 13.33
N TYR A 460 -0.79 -5.60 13.12
CA TYR A 460 0.03 -5.98 11.98
C TYR A 460 -0.84 -6.44 10.81
N LEU A 461 -0.88 -5.62 9.75
CA LEU A 461 -1.61 -5.88 8.53
C LEU A 461 -0.73 -6.69 7.57
N THR A 462 -1.11 -7.95 7.34
CA THR A 462 -0.34 -8.93 6.56
C THR A 462 -1.27 -9.87 5.79
N ARG A 463 -0.68 -10.87 5.14
CA ARG A 463 -1.38 -11.97 4.46
C ARG A 463 -0.94 -13.33 4.97
N LYS A 464 -1.75 -14.34 4.65
CA LYS A 464 -1.38 -15.75 4.82
C LYS A 464 -0.16 -16.12 3.96
N GLY A 465 0.63 -17.07 4.48
CA GLY A 465 1.76 -17.70 3.81
C GLY A 465 3.14 -17.18 4.22
N LYS A 466 4.17 -17.66 3.51
CA LYS A 466 5.58 -17.31 3.73
C LYS A 466 5.88 -15.86 3.35
N GLU A 467 7.11 -15.44 3.63
CA GLU A 467 7.66 -14.24 3.00
C GLU A 467 7.53 -14.31 1.47
N SER A 468 7.36 -13.17 0.82
CA SER A 468 7.38 -13.02 -0.62
C SER A 468 8.68 -13.58 -1.20
N GLY A 469 8.54 -14.32 -2.30
CA GLY A 469 9.68 -14.76 -3.11
C GLY A 469 10.52 -13.58 -3.59
N PHE A 470 9.86 -12.44 -3.84
CA PHE A 470 10.53 -11.20 -4.21
C PHE A 470 11.49 -10.71 -3.12
N ALA A 471 11.02 -10.39 -1.91
CA ALA A 471 11.88 -9.84 -0.84
C ALA A 471 13.04 -10.78 -0.50
N THR A 472 12.78 -12.08 -0.44
CA THR A 472 13.84 -13.09 -0.20
C THR A 472 14.84 -13.19 -1.35
N GLY A 473 14.36 -13.11 -2.60
CA GLY A 473 15.22 -13.09 -3.79
C GLY A 473 16.09 -11.84 -3.85
N VAL A 474 15.53 -10.66 -3.61
CA VAL A 474 16.28 -9.39 -3.56
C VAL A 474 17.37 -9.44 -2.49
N ALA A 475 17.04 -9.90 -1.28
CA ALA A 475 18.01 -10.09 -0.21
C ALA A 475 19.14 -11.07 -0.62
N THR A 476 18.79 -12.16 -1.28
CA THR A 476 19.74 -13.17 -1.76
C THR A 476 20.69 -12.60 -2.83
N LEU A 477 20.16 -11.83 -3.78
CA LEU A 477 20.98 -11.13 -4.78
C LEU A 477 21.91 -10.08 -4.16
N LEU A 478 21.55 -9.55 -2.98
CA LEU A 478 22.40 -8.68 -2.17
C LEU A 478 23.31 -9.45 -1.19
N GLY A 479 23.49 -10.76 -1.41
CA GLY A 479 24.47 -11.60 -0.72
C GLY A 479 23.97 -12.23 0.59
N MET A 480 22.64 -12.25 0.84
CA MET A 480 22.10 -12.85 2.05
C MET A 480 22.40 -14.36 2.10
N SER A 481 23.01 -14.80 3.19
CA SER A 481 23.23 -16.22 3.45
C SER A 481 21.95 -16.93 3.91
N ALA A 482 21.89 -18.25 3.76
CA ALA A 482 20.76 -19.04 4.27
C ALA A 482 20.52 -18.85 5.77
N ALA A 483 21.59 -18.72 6.57
CA ALA A 483 21.47 -18.50 8.02
C ALA A 483 20.84 -17.13 8.35
N GLN A 484 21.23 -16.07 7.62
CA GLN A 484 20.59 -14.75 7.75
C GLN A 484 19.13 -14.79 7.26
N GLY A 485 18.85 -15.53 6.19
CA GLY A 485 17.47 -15.77 5.72
C GLY A 485 16.61 -16.42 6.79
N THR A 486 17.12 -17.44 7.49
CA THR A 486 16.44 -18.06 8.64
C THR A 486 16.20 -17.05 9.76
N GLN A 487 17.17 -16.19 10.07
CA GLN A 487 17.02 -15.16 11.12
C GLN A 487 16.03 -14.05 10.74
N LEU A 488 15.75 -13.82 9.46
CA LEU A 488 14.81 -12.78 9.01
C LEU A 488 13.40 -13.30 8.75
N TYR A 489 13.25 -14.42 8.03
CA TYR A 489 11.99 -14.75 7.36
C TYR A 489 11.36 -16.10 7.76
N ASP A 490 12.09 -16.96 8.47
CA ASP A 490 11.61 -18.31 8.78
C ASP A 490 10.54 -18.28 9.88
N LEU A 491 9.34 -18.76 9.57
CA LEU A 491 8.21 -18.79 10.51
C LEU A 491 8.35 -19.86 11.60
N GLU A 492 9.19 -20.87 11.39
CA GLU A 492 9.45 -21.96 12.34
C GLU A 492 10.62 -21.61 13.29
N ALA A 493 11.60 -20.85 12.80
CA ALA A 493 12.72 -20.36 13.60
C ALA A 493 12.38 -19.09 14.39
N GLN A 494 13.25 -18.70 15.33
CA GLN A 494 13.18 -17.41 16.04
C GLN A 494 13.66 -16.27 15.12
N SER A 495 12.88 -16.01 14.06
CA SER A 495 13.17 -14.98 13.06
C SER A 495 12.50 -13.65 13.40
N ALA A 496 12.96 -12.58 12.74
CA ALA A 496 12.31 -11.27 12.84
C ALA A 496 10.84 -11.31 12.36
N PHE A 497 10.52 -12.08 11.32
CA PHE A 497 9.14 -12.22 10.83
C PHE A 497 8.25 -12.90 11.88
N ARG A 498 8.66 -14.07 12.38
CA ARG A 498 7.90 -14.77 13.44
C ARG A 498 7.71 -13.88 14.67
N LEU A 499 8.78 -13.24 15.13
CA LEU A 499 8.73 -12.36 16.30
C LEU A 499 7.80 -11.16 16.07
N SER A 500 7.74 -10.62 14.85
CA SER A 500 6.81 -9.52 14.52
C SER A 500 5.33 -9.95 14.56
N ILE A 501 5.03 -11.24 14.36
CA ILE A 501 3.68 -11.79 14.55
C ILE A 501 3.41 -11.99 16.04
N GLU A 502 4.37 -12.54 16.79
CA GLU A 502 4.27 -12.80 18.23
C GLU A 502 4.09 -11.52 19.06
N GLU A 503 4.75 -10.44 18.66
CA GLU A 503 4.77 -9.17 19.39
C GLU A 503 3.66 -8.21 18.97
N ALA A 504 2.80 -8.58 18.01
CA ALA A 504 1.65 -7.77 17.62
C ALA A 504 0.47 -8.02 18.58
N ASP A 505 -0.24 -6.97 18.99
CA ASP A 505 -1.47 -7.10 19.78
C ASP A 505 -2.62 -7.67 18.94
N GLY A 506 -2.57 -7.47 17.62
CA GLY A 506 -3.40 -8.22 16.69
C GLY A 506 -2.84 -8.29 15.28
N VAL A 507 -3.21 -9.33 14.54
CA VAL A 507 -2.74 -9.60 13.18
C VAL A 507 -3.92 -9.60 12.23
N TRP A 508 -4.02 -8.58 11.39
CA TRP A 508 -5.02 -8.45 10.35
C TRP A 508 -4.59 -9.29 9.14
N CYS A 509 -5.24 -10.43 8.97
CA CYS A 509 -4.78 -11.53 8.12
C CYS A 509 -5.63 -11.68 6.86
N THR A 510 -5.10 -11.13 5.77
CA THR A 510 -5.73 -11.14 4.44
C THR A 510 -5.34 -12.37 3.62
N ASN A 511 -6.00 -12.55 2.47
CA ASN A 511 -5.65 -13.53 1.44
C ASN A 511 -5.39 -12.83 0.09
N TRP A 512 -4.85 -11.61 0.10
CA TRP A 512 -4.77 -10.80 -1.13
C TRP A 512 -4.04 -11.48 -2.30
N ASN A 513 -3.18 -12.47 -2.03
CA ASN A 513 -2.48 -13.26 -3.05
C ASN A 513 -3.39 -14.20 -3.86
N ASP A 514 -4.61 -14.45 -3.39
CA ASP A 514 -5.58 -15.32 -4.07
C ASP A 514 -6.32 -14.58 -5.19
N PHE A 515 -6.05 -13.28 -5.37
CA PHE A 515 -6.72 -12.41 -6.32
C PHE A 515 -5.74 -11.82 -7.35
N SER A 516 -6.26 -11.52 -8.54
CA SER A 516 -5.51 -10.72 -9.52
C SER A 516 -5.47 -9.27 -9.07
N GLY A 517 -4.36 -8.57 -9.27
CA GLY A 517 -4.26 -7.11 -9.04
C GLY A 517 -5.24 -6.25 -9.85
N THR A 518 -5.93 -6.84 -10.84
CA THR A 518 -7.02 -6.18 -11.58
C THR A 518 -8.39 -6.32 -10.91
N ASP A 519 -8.57 -7.27 -10.00
CA ASP A 519 -9.81 -7.50 -9.26
C ASP A 519 -9.85 -6.68 -7.97
N VAL A 520 -9.89 -5.36 -8.15
CA VAL A 520 -9.90 -4.39 -7.04
C VAL A 520 -11.07 -4.64 -6.09
N VAL A 521 -12.22 -5.10 -6.60
CA VAL A 521 -13.41 -5.37 -5.77
C VAL A 521 -13.16 -6.55 -4.84
N ALA A 522 -12.69 -7.69 -5.37
CA ALA A 522 -12.42 -8.85 -4.54
C ALA A 522 -11.29 -8.62 -3.53
N ILE A 523 -10.22 -7.95 -3.95
CA ILE A 523 -9.09 -7.58 -3.07
C ILE A 523 -9.56 -6.68 -1.92
N SER A 524 -10.40 -5.69 -2.21
CA SER A 524 -10.95 -4.79 -1.20
C SER A 524 -11.89 -5.52 -0.25
N ALA A 525 -12.74 -6.42 -0.77
CA ALA A 525 -13.66 -7.21 0.05
C ALA A 525 -12.89 -8.14 1.02
N ASP A 526 -11.83 -8.82 0.55
CA ASP A 526 -10.94 -9.62 1.39
C ASP A 526 -10.24 -8.76 2.46
N GLY A 527 -9.69 -7.60 2.06
CA GLY A 527 -9.06 -6.68 2.99
C GLY A 527 -10.01 -6.16 4.08
N PHE A 528 -11.25 -5.81 3.71
CA PHE A 528 -12.27 -5.29 4.63
C PHE A 528 -12.78 -6.35 5.61
N SER A 529 -12.93 -7.58 5.14
CA SER A 529 -13.53 -8.69 5.91
C SER A 529 -12.48 -9.67 6.45
N ALA A 530 -11.21 -9.29 6.43
CA ALA A 530 -10.12 -10.19 6.77
C ALA A 530 -10.28 -10.79 8.17
N SER A 531 -9.71 -11.98 8.37
CA SER A 531 -9.64 -12.58 9.69
C SER A 531 -8.66 -11.81 10.56
N PHE A 532 -8.90 -11.75 11.87
CA PHE A 532 -8.06 -11.02 12.79
C PHE A 532 -7.63 -11.93 13.94
N GLU A 533 -6.33 -12.16 14.09
CA GLU A 533 -5.80 -12.90 15.23
C GLU A 533 -5.49 -11.93 16.36
N THR A 534 -6.10 -12.09 17.53
CA THR A 534 -5.74 -11.30 18.72
C THR A 534 -6.04 -12.08 19.99
N SER A 535 -5.18 -11.89 21.00
CA SER A 535 -5.46 -12.30 22.38
C SER A 535 -5.75 -11.12 23.29
N ASP A 536 -5.75 -9.90 22.74
CA ASP A 536 -6.02 -8.69 23.49
C ASP A 536 -7.52 -8.51 23.72
N PRO A 537 -7.99 -8.43 24.98
CA PRO A 537 -9.40 -8.23 25.27
C PRO A 537 -10.00 -6.97 24.64
N LEU A 538 -9.22 -5.89 24.52
CA LEU A 538 -9.65 -4.61 23.92
C LEU A 538 -9.87 -4.72 22.41
N MET A 539 -9.30 -5.73 21.75
CA MET A 539 -9.40 -5.91 20.30
C MET A 539 -10.31 -7.08 19.90
N SER A 540 -10.89 -7.79 20.87
CA SER A 540 -11.63 -9.05 20.66
C SER A 540 -13.08 -8.88 20.18
N SER A 541 -13.60 -7.65 20.07
CA SER A 541 -14.99 -7.36 19.70
C SER A 541 -15.30 -7.53 18.22
N TYR A 542 -14.29 -7.49 17.35
CA TYR A 542 -14.47 -7.61 15.91
C TYR A 542 -15.01 -9.01 15.53
N PRO A 543 -16.08 -9.13 14.71
CA PRO A 543 -16.72 -10.43 14.45
C PRO A 543 -15.82 -11.53 13.86
N ASN A 544 -14.77 -11.15 13.12
CA ASN A 544 -13.81 -12.10 12.56
C ASN A 544 -12.54 -12.22 13.41
N ALA A 545 -12.58 -11.79 14.67
CA ALA A 545 -11.50 -11.97 15.63
C ALA A 545 -11.46 -13.41 16.16
N SER A 546 -10.26 -13.96 16.28
CA SER A 546 -9.99 -15.24 16.92
C SER A 546 -8.71 -15.16 17.73
N THR A 547 -8.59 -15.96 18.79
CA THR A 547 -7.34 -16.10 19.55
C THR A 547 -6.28 -16.90 18.81
N SER A 548 -6.67 -17.62 17.75
CA SER A 548 -5.75 -18.25 16.82
C SER A 548 -6.46 -18.54 15.50
N LEU A 549 -5.82 -18.18 14.38
CA LEU A 549 -6.24 -18.53 13.04
C LEU A 549 -5.60 -19.83 12.54
N ALA A 550 -4.58 -20.34 13.24
CA ALA A 550 -3.73 -21.44 12.81
C ALA A 550 -3.24 -21.29 11.36
N ALA A 551 -2.93 -20.06 10.95
CA ALA A 551 -2.59 -19.70 9.59
C ALA A 551 -1.12 -19.22 9.49
N PRO A 552 -0.30 -19.77 8.59
CA PRO A 552 1.08 -19.31 8.45
C PRO A 552 1.13 -17.85 8.04
N GLY A 553 2.11 -17.11 8.57
CA GLY A 553 2.27 -15.67 8.31
C GLY A 553 1.29 -14.77 9.08
N CYS A 554 0.32 -15.37 9.79
CA CYS A 554 -0.65 -14.66 10.63
C CYS A 554 -0.69 -15.17 12.07
N SER A 555 -0.35 -16.44 12.29
CA SER A 555 -0.27 -17.08 13.61
C SER A 555 1.18 -17.40 13.96
N PRO A 556 1.63 -17.10 15.19
CA PRO A 556 2.96 -17.45 15.66
C PRO A 556 3.32 -18.94 15.50
N GLY A 557 4.49 -19.22 14.93
CA GLY A 557 5.05 -20.56 14.86
C GLY A 557 4.30 -21.56 13.96
N VAL A 558 3.32 -21.10 13.17
CA VAL A 558 2.62 -21.96 12.22
C VAL A 558 3.45 -22.09 10.94
N PRO A 559 3.86 -23.30 10.56
CA PRO A 559 4.65 -23.52 9.36
C PRO A 559 3.80 -23.24 8.12
N ALA A 560 4.40 -22.68 7.09
CA ALA A 560 3.76 -22.62 5.78
C ALA A 560 4.11 -23.87 4.96
N PRO A 561 3.13 -24.46 4.24
CA PRO A 561 3.34 -25.62 3.41
C PRO A 561 4.40 -25.41 2.32
#